data_AF-A0A958L7B3-F1
#
_entry.id   AF-A0A958L7B3-F1
#
_cell.length_a   1.000
_cell.length_b   1.000
_cell.length_c   1.000
_cell.angle_alpha   90.00
_cell.angle_beta   90.00
_cell.angle_gamma   90.00
#
_symmetry.space_group_name_H-M   'P 1'
#
loop_
_entity.id
_entity.type
_entity.pdbx_description
1 polymer ?
#
loop_
_entity_poly.entity_id
_entity_poly.type
_entity_poly.pdbx_seq_one_letter_code
_entity_poly.pdbx_strand_id
1 'polypeptide(L)'
;MAQIMENIQNKIKNSSNGFLLFSFKLISGLTLGLTLALIGQEIFAYSSFLFVFVIVVVTGLFLRKARKWGWVAVMVFDLICALVALLLRMYILIAPGA
;
A
#
# COMPACT_ATOMS: atom_id res chain seq x y z
N MET A 1 28.09 31.29 5.73
CA MET A 1 27.14 31.30 4.58
C MET A 1 27.17 30.00 3.79
N ALA A 2 28.33 29.50 3.33
CA ALA A 2 28.43 28.25 2.55
C ALA A 2 27.92 26.99 3.29
N GLN A 3 28.24 26.81 4.57
CA GLN A 3 27.76 25.67 5.36
C GLN A 3 26.23 25.66 5.57
N ILE A 4 25.58 26.83 5.62
CA ILE A 4 24.12 26.93 5.77
C ILE A 4 23.44 26.52 4.45
N MET A 5 24.01 26.95 3.31
CA MET A 5 23.56 26.58 1.97
C MET A 5 23.65 25.06 1.73
N GLU A 6 24.75 24.42 2.15
CA GLU A 6 24.92 22.95 2.07
C GLU A 6 23.93 22.19 2.97
N ASN A 7 23.72 22.66 4.21
CA ASN A 7 22.74 22.04 5.11
C ASN A 7 21.32 22.15 4.59
N ILE A 8 20.98 23.26 3.91
CA ILE A 8 19.67 23.46 3.27
C ILE A 8 19.52 22.55 2.05
N GLN A 9 20.51 22.48 1.15
CA GLN A 9 20.47 21.56 0.00
C GLN A 9 20.33 20.09 0.43
N ASN A 10 21.08 19.68 1.45
CA ASN A 10 20.99 18.32 1.97
C ASN A 10 19.62 18.03 2.61
N LYS A 11 19.04 18.97 3.37
CA LYS A 11 17.68 18.81 3.91
C LYS A 11 16.62 18.74 2.82
N ILE A 12 16.71 19.57 1.79
CA ILE A 12 15.76 19.57 0.67
C ILE A 12 15.84 18.23 -0.08
N LYS A 13 17.05 17.76 -0.39
CA LYS A 13 17.25 16.48 -1.08
C LYS A 13 16.74 15.28 -0.27
N ASN A 14 16.94 15.31 1.05
CA ASN A 14 16.46 14.26 1.94
C ASN A 14 14.93 14.29 2.13
N SER A 15 14.32 15.48 2.20
CA SER A 15 12.86 15.64 2.24
C SER A 15 12.19 15.17 0.95
N SER A 16 12.76 15.49 -0.22
CA SER A 16 12.23 15.04 -1.51
C SER A 16 12.22 13.51 -1.63
N ASN A 17 13.26 12.84 -1.15
CA ASN A 17 13.33 11.37 -1.17
C ASN A 17 12.34 10.73 -0.17
N GLY A 18 12.13 11.37 0.98
CA GLY A 18 11.12 10.95 1.97
C GLY A 18 9.68 11.11 1.46
N PHE A 19 9.39 12.18 0.73
CA PHE A 19 8.07 12.41 0.13
C PHE A 19 7.76 11.38 -0.96
N LEU A 20 8.73 11.08 -1.82
CA LEU A 20 8.59 10.07 -2.87
C LEU A 20 8.33 8.66 -2.29
N LEU A 21 9.06 8.30 -1.23
CA LEU A 21 8.81 7.07 -0.47
C LEU A 21 7.42 7.01 0.14
N PHE A 22 6.95 8.13 0.68
CA PHE A 22 5.63 8.20 1.30
C PHE A 22 4.52 8.01 0.27
N SER A 23 4.61 8.69 -0.88
CA SER A 23 3.67 8.53 -1.99
C SER A 23 3.64 7.10 -2.53
N PHE A 24 4.81 6.47 -2.67
CA PHE A 24 4.89 5.05 -3.05
C PHE A 24 4.16 4.15 -2.05
N LYS A 25 4.45 4.29 -0.75
CA LYS A 25 3.77 3.52 0.31
C LYS A 25 2.26 3.77 0.33
N LEU A 26 1.81 4.99 0.03
CA LEU A 26 0.40 5.30 -0.03
C LEU A 26 -0.27 4.52 -1.17
N ILE A 27 0.30 4.57 -2.37
CA ILE A 27 -0.20 3.83 -3.54
C ILE A 27 -0.23 2.33 -3.26
N SER A 28 0.85 1.77 -2.74
CA SER A 28 0.95 0.36 -2.37
C SER A 28 -0.08 -0.06 -1.31
N GLY A 29 -0.31 0.79 -0.31
CA GLY A 29 -1.35 0.52 0.70
C GLY A 29 -2.75 0.54 0.09
N LEU A 30 -3.00 1.45 -0.85
CA LEU A 30 -4.30 1.63 -1.49
C LEU A 30 -4.61 0.47 -2.44
N THR A 31 -3.64 0.01 -3.23
CA THR A 31 -3.81 -1.19 -4.08
C THR A 31 -4.11 -2.43 -3.23
N LEU A 32 -3.52 -2.53 -2.03
CA LEU A 32 -3.81 -3.62 -1.11
C LEU A 32 -5.16 -3.51 -0.41
N GLY A 33 -5.54 -2.31 0.01
CA GLY A 33 -6.88 -2.05 0.51
C GLY A 33 -7.93 -2.40 -0.53
N LEU A 34 -7.74 -1.99 -1.78
CA LEU A 34 -8.64 -2.29 -2.90
C LEU A 34 -8.75 -3.78 -3.19
N THR A 35 -7.62 -4.49 -3.29
CA THR A 35 -7.64 -5.93 -3.56
C THR A 35 -8.34 -6.71 -2.45
N LEU A 36 -8.02 -6.44 -1.19
CA LEU A 36 -8.71 -7.08 -0.05
C LEU A 36 -10.20 -6.71 0.02
N ALA A 37 -10.55 -5.46 -0.27
CA ALA A 37 -11.94 -5.03 -0.28
C ALA A 37 -12.75 -5.65 -1.42
N LEU A 38 -12.16 -5.86 -2.60
CA LEU A 38 -12.82 -6.57 -3.70
C LEU A 38 -13.03 -8.04 -3.36
N ILE A 39 -12.00 -8.69 -2.82
CA ILE A 39 -12.09 -10.10 -2.38
C ILE A 39 -13.18 -10.27 -1.31
N GLY A 40 -13.20 -9.40 -0.31
CA GLY A 40 -14.23 -9.44 0.71
C GLY A 40 -15.64 -9.20 0.15
N GLN A 41 -15.77 -8.31 -0.84
CA GLN A 41 -17.06 -8.01 -1.47
C GLN A 41 -17.58 -9.23 -2.23
N GLU A 42 -16.72 -9.96 -2.95
CA GLU A 42 -17.11 -11.19 -3.65
C GLU A 42 -17.51 -12.31 -2.69
N ILE A 43 -16.83 -12.44 -1.54
CA ILE A 43 -17.09 -13.54 -0.57
C ILE A 43 -18.34 -13.25 0.29
N PHE A 44 -18.52 -12.01 0.74
CA PHE A 44 -19.53 -11.65 1.74
C PHE A 44 -20.68 -10.82 1.18
N ALA A 45 -20.64 -10.42 -0.09
CA ALA A 45 -21.64 -9.56 -0.74
C ALA A 45 -22.01 -8.31 0.08
N TYR A 46 -21.04 -7.68 0.76
CA TYR A 46 -21.30 -6.56 1.66
C TYR A 46 -21.52 -5.22 0.93
N SER A 47 -22.23 -4.31 1.60
CA SER A 47 -22.60 -2.98 1.09
C SER A 47 -21.38 -2.06 0.85
N SER A 48 -21.54 -1.09 -0.06
CA SER A 48 -20.50 -0.12 -0.47
C SER A 48 -19.87 0.65 0.69
N PHE A 49 -20.58 0.81 1.81
CA PHE A 49 -20.02 1.43 3.03
C PHE A 49 -18.90 0.58 3.65
N LEU A 50 -19.12 -0.74 3.76
CA LEU A 50 -18.12 -1.68 4.28
C LEU A 50 -16.92 -1.80 3.35
N PHE A 51 -17.15 -1.71 2.03
CA PHE A 51 -16.08 -1.69 1.04
C PHE A 51 -15.08 -0.54 1.27
N VAL A 52 -15.58 0.70 1.36
CA VAL A 52 -14.71 1.87 1.61
C VAL A 52 -14.04 1.79 2.98
N PHE A 53 -14.76 1.29 3.99
CA PHE A 53 -14.20 1.10 5.33
C PHE A 53 -13.00 0.13 5.32
N VAL A 54 -13.12 -1.02 4.65
CA VAL A 54 -12.02 -1.99 4.53
C VAL A 54 -10.82 -1.37 3.82
N ILE A 55 -11.03 -0.63 2.74
CA ILE A 55 -9.94 0.06 2.02
C ILE A 55 -9.19 1.01 2.96
N VAL A 56 -9.90 1.88 3.67
CA VAL A 56 -9.29 2.88 4.55
C VAL A 56 -8.56 2.23 5.72
N VAL A 57 -9.16 1.20 6.34
CA VAL A 57 -8.55 0.49 7.47
C VAL A 57 -7.27 -0.24 7.04
N VAL A 58 -7.32 -0.99 5.93
CA VAL A 58 -6.17 -1.75 5.42
C VAL A 58 -5.05 -0.79 4.98
N THR A 59 -5.39 0.27 4.24
CA THR A 59 -4.43 1.28 3.80
C THR A 59 -3.78 1.98 4.99
N GLY A 60 -4.57 2.33 6.01
CA GLY A 60 -4.09 2.97 7.24
C GLY A 60 -3.19 2.05 8.07
N LEU A 61 -3.56 0.77 8.21
CA LEU A 61 -2.74 -0.24 8.88
C LEU A 61 -1.40 -0.44 8.15
N PHE A 62 -1.44 -0.50 6.81
CA PHE A 62 -0.24 -0.61 6.00
C PHE A 62 0.67 0.60 6.19
N LEU A 63 0.15 1.83 6.07
CA LEU A 63 0.93 3.06 6.26
C LEU A 63 1.55 3.15 7.65
N ARG A 64 0.82 2.72 8.70
CA ARG A 64 1.34 2.66 10.07
C ARG A 64 2.53 1.71 10.19
N LYS A 65 2.46 0.54 9.56
CA LYS A 65 3.52 -0.48 9.61
C LYS A 65 4.71 -0.13 8.73
N ALA A 66 4.44 0.39 7.52
CA ALA A 66 5.45 0.78 6.54
C ALA A 66 6.19 2.07 6.90
N ARG A 67 5.81 2.78 7.97
CA ARG A 67 6.45 4.05 8.37
C ARG A 67 7.97 3.95 8.55
N LYS A 68 8.47 2.82 9.08
CA LYS A 68 9.91 2.56 9.30
C LYS A 68 10.60 1.83 8.14
N TRP A 69 9.87 1.46 7.09
CA TRP A 69 10.40 0.64 6.01
C TRP A 69 11.16 1.48 4.98
N GLY A 70 12.31 0.98 4.51
CA GLY A 70 13.06 1.57 3.40
C GLY A 70 12.49 1.17 2.03
N TRP A 71 13.04 1.73 0.95
CA TRP A 71 12.64 1.44 -0.44
C TRP A 71 12.56 -0.05 -0.76
N VAL A 72 13.62 -0.80 -0.42
CA VAL A 72 13.72 -2.24 -0.72
C VAL A 72 12.65 -3.04 0.01
N ALA A 73 12.39 -2.73 1.27
CA ALA A 73 11.38 -3.44 2.07
C ALA A 73 9.96 -3.24 1.52
N VAL A 74 9.64 -2.02 1.05
CA VAL A 74 8.35 -1.75 0.39
C VAL A 74 8.24 -2.52 -0.92
N MET A 75 9.31 -2.54 -1.72
CA MET A 75 9.30 -3.24 -3.01
C MET A 75 9.15 -4.76 -2.87
N VAL A 76 9.86 -5.37 -1.92
CA VAL A 76 9.74 -6.81 -1.65
C VAL A 76 8.35 -7.15 -1.12
N PHE A 77 7.80 -6.30 -0.25
CA PHE A 77 6.44 -6.50 0.25
C PHE A 77 5.40 -6.40 -0.87
N ASP A 78 5.49 -5.40 -1.74
CA ASP A 78 4.57 -5.28 -2.89
C ASP A 78 4.65 -6.48 -3.81
N LEU A 79 5.85 -7.03 -4.04
CA LEU A 79 6.02 -8.27 -4.80
C LEU A 79 5.30 -9.44 -4.14
N ILE A 80 5.54 -9.69 -2.84
CA ILE A 80 4.88 -10.77 -2.09
C ILE A 80 3.36 -10.59 -2.13
N CYS A 81 2.89 -9.37 -1.92
CA CYS A 81 1.47 -9.08 -1.87
C CYS A 81 0.80 -9.23 -3.24
N ALA A 82 1.48 -8.85 -4.33
CA ALA A 82 1.04 -9.13 -5.69
C ALA A 82 0.94 -10.65 -5.96
N LEU A 83 1.92 -11.45 -5.50
CA LEU A 83 1.85 -12.91 -5.59
C LEU A 83 0.64 -13.46 -4.81
N VAL A 84 0.40 -13.00 -3.58
CA VAL A 84 -0.74 -13.42 -2.76
C VAL A 84 -2.06 -13.03 -3.41
N ALA A 85 -2.16 -11.82 -3.96
CA ALA A 85 -3.35 -11.37 -4.69
C ALA A 85 -3.61 -12.21 -5.94
N LEU A 86 -2.57 -12.61 -6.67
CA LEU A 86 -2.69 -13.47 -7.84
C LEU A 86 -3.14 -14.89 -7.47
N LEU A 87 -2.61 -15.44 -6.37
CA LEU A 87 -3.08 -16.72 -5.81
C LEU A 87 -4.55 -16.61 -5.38
N LEU A 88 -4.93 -15.57 -4.64
CA LEU A 88 -6.32 -15.34 -4.21
C LEU A 88 -7.25 -15.19 -5.42
N ARG A 89 -6.85 -14.44 -6.45
CA ARG A 89 -7.61 -14.32 -7.71
C ARG A 89 -7.82 -15.69 -8.35
N MET A 90 -6.79 -16.54 -8.37
CA MET A 90 -6.91 -17.88 -8.93
C MET A 90 -7.88 -18.74 -8.12
N TYR A 91 -7.83 -18.69 -6.78
CA TYR A 91 -8.78 -19.38 -5.91
C TYR A 91 -10.22 -18.89 -6.08
N ILE A 92 -10.43 -17.58 -6.24
CA ILE A 92 -11.76 -16.99 -6.49
C ILE A 92 -12.29 -17.42 -7.86
N LEU A 93 -11.44 -17.43 -8.90
CA LEU A 93 -11.85 -17.87 -10.25
C LEU A 93 -12.13 -19.37 -10.34
N ILE A 94 -11.54 -20.18 -9.47
CA ILE A 94 -11.75 -21.64 -9.42
C ILE A 94 -12.98 -22.05 -8.61
N ALA A 95 -13.61 -21.13 -7.88
CA ALA A 95 -14.94 -21.28 -7.32
C ALA A 95 -15.95 -20.67 -8.32
N PRO A 96 -16.44 -21.43 -9.33
CA PRO A 96 -17.35 -20.89 -10.31
C PRO A 96 -18.74 -20.91 -9.67
N GLY A 97 -19.14 -19.79 -9.06
CA GLY A 97 -20.49 -19.57 -8.57
C GLY A 97 -20.82 -20.31 -7.27
N ALA A 98 -21.02 -19.54 -6.22
CA ALA A 98 -22.29 -19.64 -5.50
C ALA A 98 -23.35 -18.87 -6.31
#